data_AF-A0A0V1GT49-F1
#
_entry.id   AF-A0A0V1GT49-F1
#
_cell.length_a   1.000
_cell.length_b   1.000
_cell.length_c   1.000
_cell.angle_alpha   90.00
_cell.angle_beta   90.00
_cell.angle_gamma   90.00
#
_symmetry.space_group_name_H-M   'P 1'
#
loop_
_entity.id
_entity.type
_entity.pdbx_description
1 polymer ?
#
loop_
_entity_poly.entity_id
_entity_poly.type
_entity_poly.pdbx_seq_one_letter_code
_entity_poly.pdbx_strand_id
1 'polypeptide(L)'
;MYKQLAKRFPRLLRDRQDLVPAPEFTRTNNIRLLAAMKPWGMDGAFKVVPQWYQQLFTIHAFEADKLVPAVYCLCTGKDIGAYRFISQALISRTAALEVELNPGTIICDFEAALIPAILSYFPGCRAATSTSAKRYIVKSMSWD
;
A
#
# COMPACT_ATOMS: atom_id res chain seq x y z
N MET A 1 -20.43 13.61 -14.94
CA MET A 1 -19.18 14.15 -14.32
C MET A 1 -17.98 13.19 -14.34
N TYR A 2 -18.14 11.87 -14.17
CA TYR A 2 -16.99 10.92 -14.15
C TYR A 2 -16.27 10.65 -15.49
N LYS A 3 -16.90 10.92 -16.64
CA LYS A 3 -16.31 10.58 -17.96
C LYS A 3 -15.15 11.49 -18.40
N GLN A 4 -15.01 12.68 -17.83
CA GLN A 4 -13.98 13.64 -18.27
C GLN A 4 -12.60 13.36 -17.64
N LEU A 5 -12.54 12.77 -16.45
CA LEU A 5 -11.26 12.45 -15.77
C LEU A 5 -10.55 11.21 -16.37
N ALA A 6 -11.30 10.30 -16.99
CA ALA A 6 -10.73 9.13 -17.67
C ALA A 6 -9.82 9.51 -18.85
N LYS A 7 -9.97 10.72 -19.42
CA LYS A 7 -9.08 11.22 -20.49
C LYS A 7 -7.69 11.63 -20.00
N ARG A 8 -7.52 11.83 -18.69
CA ARG A 8 -6.25 12.31 -18.10
C ARG A 8 -5.26 11.17 -17.80
N PHE A 9 -5.74 9.92 -17.77
CA PHE A 9 -4.91 8.74 -17.55
C PHE A 9 -4.85 7.92 -18.85
N PRO A 10 -3.68 7.78 -19.48
CA PRO A 10 -3.56 7.04 -20.73
C PRO A 10 -3.94 5.57 -20.54
N ARG A 11 -4.48 4.97 -21.61
CA ARG A 11 -4.83 3.54 -21.65
C ARG A 11 -3.53 2.73 -21.58
N LEU A 12 -3.26 2.13 -20.43
CA LEU A 12 -2.12 1.25 -20.25
C LEU A 12 -2.44 -0.14 -20.79
N LEU A 13 -1.51 -0.71 -21.57
CA LEU A 13 -1.64 -2.03 -22.17
C LEU A 13 -1.80 -3.08 -21.05
N ARG A 14 -2.65 -4.09 -21.25
CA ARG A 14 -2.97 -5.14 -20.26
C ARG A 14 -1.75 -5.83 -19.65
N ASP A 15 -0.63 -5.84 -20.38
CA ASP A 15 0.62 -6.49 -19.98
C ASP A 15 1.55 -5.59 -19.15
N ARG A 16 1.19 -4.31 -18.98
CA ARG A 16 1.88 -3.40 -18.07
C ARG A 16 1.04 -3.20 -16.82
N GLN A 17 1.42 -3.90 -15.76
CA GLN A 17 1.02 -3.54 -14.39
C GLN A 17 1.78 -2.26 -14.01
N ASP A 18 1.53 -1.15 -14.69
CA ASP A 18 2.18 0.10 -14.32
C ASP A 18 1.50 0.61 -13.05
N LEU A 19 2.21 0.51 -11.93
CA LEU A 19 2.00 1.44 -10.84
C LEU A 19 2.12 2.83 -11.45
N VAL A 20 1.05 3.60 -11.39
CA VAL A 20 1.16 5.04 -11.51
C VAL A 20 1.28 5.56 -10.08
N PRO A 21 2.48 5.58 -9.48
CA PRO A 21 2.66 6.38 -8.29
C PRO A 21 2.41 7.82 -8.74
N ALA A 22 1.31 8.41 -8.28
CA ALA A 22 1.09 9.83 -8.56
C ALA A 22 2.35 10.59 -8.08
N PRO A 23 2.91 11.53 -8.87
CA PRO A 23 4.17 12.22 -8.55
C PRO A 23 4.16 12.92 -7.18
N GLU A 24 2.97 13.25 -6.67
CA GLU A 24 2.73 13.83 -5.36
C GLU A 24 2.79 12.81 -4.20
N PHE A 25 2.82 11.51 -4.50
CA PHE A 25 2.44 10.39 -3.60
C PHE A 25 3.53 9.35 -3.34
N THR A 26 4.78 9.63 -3.75
CA THR A 26 5.99 8.91 -3.31
C THR A 26 7.08 9.93 -2.93
N ARG A 27 6.66 10.97 -2.19
CA ARG A 27 7.62 11.90 -1.60
C ARG A 27 8.52 11.12 -0.65
N THR A 28 9.82 11.40 -0.69
CA THR A 28 10.82 10.75 0.15
C THR A 28 10.42 10.74 1.62
N ASN A 29 9.77 11.81 2.10
CA ASN A 29 9.27 11.92 3.48
C ASN A 29 8.21 10.88 3.83
N ASN A 30 7.28 10.55 2.92
CA ASN A 30 6.24 9.55 3.18
C ASN A 30 6.84 8.14 3.24
N ILE A 31 7.84 7.85 2.40
CA ILE A 31 8.56 6.57 2.44
C ILE A 31 9.37 6.44 3.73
N ARG A 32 10.02 7.52 4.17
CA ARG A 32 10.72 7.56 5.46
C ARG A 32 9.77 7.42 6.65
N LEU A 33 8.60 8.04 6.60
CA LEU A 33 7.54 7.84 7.59
C LEU A 33 7.11 6.36 7.61
N LEU A 34 6.86 5.76 6.45
CA LEU A 34 6.51 4.35 6.35
C LEU A 34 7.59 3.43 6.95
N ALA A 35 8.86 3.74 6.69
CA ALA A 35 9.99 3.00 7.24
C ALA A 35 10.12 3.12 8.77
N ALA A 36 9.83 4.31 9.33
CA ALA A 36 9.88 4.56 10.76
C ALA A 36 8.77 3.82 11.54
N MET A 37 7.66 3.50 10.88
CA MET A 37 6.51 2.87 11.52
C MET A 37 6.53 1.34 11.41
N LYS A 38 6.34 0.68 12.56
CA LYS A 38 6.21 -0.79 12.62
C LYS A 38 4.85 -1.32 12.16
N PRO A 39 3.70 -0.73 12.55
CA PRO A 39 2.42 -1.13 12.00
C PRO A 39 2.13 -0.36 10.71
N TRP A 40 1.73 -1.06 9.65
CA TRP A 40 1.17 -0.42 8.46
C TRP A 40 -0.29 -0.82 8.28
N GLY A 41 -1.10 0.10 7.77
CA GLY A 41 -2.42 -0.19 7.24
C GLY A 41 -2.35 -0.45 5.74
N MET A 42 -3.11 -1.41 5.25
CA MET A 42 -3.27 -1.64 3.81
C MET A 42 -4.76 -1.79 3.49
N ASP A 43 -5.21 -1.06 2.46
CA ASP A 43 -6.61 -1.03 2.06
C ASP A 43 -6.77 -0.97 0.54
N GLY A 44 -7.76 -1.70 0.02
CA GLY A 44 -8.15 -1.78 -1.37
C GLY A 44 -9.54 -1.17 -1.59
N ALA A 45 -9.60 -0.01 -2.25
CA ALA A 45 -10.86 0.65 -2.60
C ALA A 45 -11.31 0.28 -4.03
N PHE A 46 -12.31 -0.61 -4.14
CA PHE A 46 -12.71 -1.24 -5.41
C PHE A 46 -13.66 -0.41 -6.30
N LYS A 47 -14.52 0.44 -5.73
CA LYS A 47 -15.66 1.04 -6.46
C LYS A 47 -15.46 2.49 -6.88
N VAL A 48 -14.31 3.08 -6.61
CA VAL A 48 -14.04 4.52 -6.82
C VAL A 48 -13.06 4.81 -7.95
N VAL A 49 -12.61 3.78 -8.68
CA VAL A 49 -11.55 3.89 -9.70
C VAL A 49 -12.09 3.98 -11.14
N PRO A 50 -11.33 4.60 -12.06
CA PRO A 50 -11.67 4.59 -13.49
C PRO A 50 -11.84 3.18 -14.04
N GLN A 51 -12.64 3.02 -15.10
CA GLN A 51 -13.05 1.74 -15.70
C GLN A 51 -11.88 0.76 -16.02
N TRP A 52 -10.67 1.27 -16.21
CA TRP A 52 -9.50 0.47 -16.55
C TRP A 52 -8.78 -0.15 -15.35
N TYR A 53 -9.12 0.27 -14.13
CA TYR A 53 -8.55 -0.21 -12.89
C TYR A 53 -9.58 -1.01 -12.11
N GLN A 54 -9.10 -2.00 -11.35
CA GLN A 54 -9.94 -2.83 -10.49
C GLN A 54 -9.98 -2.30 -9.06
N GLN A 55 -8.94 -1.59 -8.62
CA GLN A 55 -8.88 -1.00 -7.28
C GLN A 55 -7.89 0.15 -7.20
N LEU A 56 -8.10 1.01 -6.20
CA LEU A 56 -7.07 1.87 -5.64
C LEU A 56 -6.56 1.18 -4.38
N PHE A 57 -5.32 0.71 -4.40
CA PHE A 57 -4.65 0.14 -3.25
C PHE A 57 -3.82 1.20 -2.53
N THR A 58 -3.84 1.18 -1.20
CA THR A 58 -3.18 2.18 -0.36
C THR A 58 -2.39 1.53 0.76
N ILE A 59 -1.24 2.10 1.08
CA ILE A 59 -0.41 1.72 2.24
C ILE A 59 -0.30 2.93 3.13
N HIS A 60 -0.59 2.74 4.40
CA HIS A 60 -0.67 3.77 5.40
C HIS A 60 0.36 3.55 6.51
N ALA A 61 0.94 4.65 6.96
CA ALA A 61 1.68 4.73 8.21
C ALA A 61 0.79 5.37 9.28
N PHE A 62 1.20 5.21 10.54
CA PHE A 62 0.59 5.93 11.66
C PHE A 62 1.41 7.18 11.98
N GLU A 63 0.75 8.32 12.09
CA GLU A 63 1.36 9.58 12.52
C GLU A 63 0.37 10.32 13.42
N ALA A 64 0.79 10.66 14.64
CA ALA A 64 -0.05 11.34 15.64
C ALA A 64 -1.46 10.72 15.76
N ASP A 65 -1.50 9.39 15.93
CA ASP A 65 -2.71 8.56 16.10
C ASP A 65 -3.66 8.54 14.90
N LYS A 66 -3.19 9.03 13.76
CA LYS A 66 -3.94 9.06 12.51
C LYS A 66 -3.30 8.11 11.51
N LEU A 67 -4.17 7.46 10.75
CA LEU A 67 -3.76 6.62 9.63
C LEU A 67 -3.49 7.52 8.42
N VAL A 68 -2.21 7.76 8.13
CA VAL A 68 -1.78 8.63 7.03
C VAL A 68 -1.38 7.77 5.83
N PRO A 69 -2.07 7.89 4.69
CA PRO A 69 -1.71 7.16 3.49
C PRO A 69 -0.36 7.66 2.93
N ALA A 70 0.62 6.76 2.89
CA ALA A 70 1.98 7.03 2.43
C ALA A 70 2.21 6.61 0.98
N VAL A 71 1.50 5.57 0.51
CA VAL A 71 1.62 5.01 -0.85
C VAL A 71 0.24 4.76 -1.43
N TYR A 72 0.09 5.05 -2.72
CA TYR A 72 -1.13 4.82 -3.50
C TYR A 72 -0.79 4.13 -4.82
N CYS A 73 -1.61 3.15 -5.17
CA CYS A 73 -1.40 2.28 -6.32
C CYS A 73 -2.73 2.12 -7.05
N LEU A 74 -2.83 2.60 -8.29
CA LEU A 74 -3.94 2.23 -9.17
C LEU A 74 -3.63 0.86 -9.78
N CYS A 75 -4.43 -0.14 -9.42
CA CYS A 75 -4.15 -1.53 -9.79
C CYS A 75 -5.16 -2.04 -10.81
N THR A 76 -4.66 -2.72 -11.84
CA THR A 76 -5.47 -3.40 -12.86
C THR A 76 -5.91 -4.81 -12.42
N GLY A 77 -5.40 -5.28 -11.28
CA GLY A 77 -5.68 -6.60 -10.71
C GLY A 77 -5.65 -6.57 -9.17
N LYS A 78 -6.06 -7.70 -8.59
CA LYS A 78 -6.10 -7.96 -7.13
C LYS A 78 -5.67 -9.38 -6.77
N ASP A 79 -4.94 -10.03 -7.67
CA ASP A 79 -4.36 -11.35 -7.44
C ASP A 79 -3.01 -11.23 -6.73
N ILE A 80 -2.43 -12.38 -6.39
CA ILE A 80 -1.14 -12.44 -5.68
C ILE A 80 -0.03 -11.81 -6.52
N GLY A 81 -0.08 -11.90 -7.85
CA GLY A 81 0.89 -11.29 -8.76
C GLY A 81 0.85 -9.78 -8.69
N ALA A 82 -0.34 -9.19 -8.69
CA ALA A 82 -0.53 -7.75 -8.54
C ALA A 82 0.05 -7.22 -7.22
N TYR A 83 -0.22 -7.88 -6.09
CA TYR A 83 0.33 -7.47 -4.80
C TYR A 83 1.84 -7.69 -4.68
N ARG A 84 2.37 -8.76 -5.30
CA ARG A 84 3.82 -8.97 -5.40
C ARG A 84 4.49 -7.86 -6.20
N PHE A 85 3.88 -7.46 -7.32
CA PHE A 85 4.38 -6.36 -8.12
C PHE A 85 4.42 -5.04 -7.32
N ILE A 86 3.36 -4.73 -6.56
CA ILE A 86 3.33 -3.57 -5.66
C ILE A 86 4.46 -3.62 -4.64
N SER A 87 4.66 -4.77 -4.00
CA SER A 87 5.72 -4.98 -3.01
C SER A 87 7.11 -4.79 -3.61
N GLN A 88 7.34 -5.37 -4.78
CA GLN A 88 8.60 -5.24 -5.51
C GLN A 88 8.91 -3.80 -5.87
N ALA A 89 7.92 -3.07 -6.39
CA ALA A 89 8.10 -1.68 -6.78
C ALA A 89 8.34 -0.77 -5.55
N LEU A 90 7.67 -1.04 -4.44
CA LEU A 90 7.93 -0.36 -3.18
C LEU A 90 9.39 -0.55 -2.74
N ILE A 91 9.88 -1.79 -2.72
CA ILE A 91 11.27 -2.12 -2.37
C ILE A 91 12.25 -1.45 -3.32
N SER A 92 12.02 -1.50 -4.63
CA SER A 92 12.87 -0.82 -5.61
C SER A 92 12.93 0.68 -5.37
N ARG A 93 11.79 1.30 -5.01
CA ARG A 93 11.72 2.73 -4.69
C ARG A 93 12.47 3.07 -3.41
N THR A 94 12.39 2.23 -2.37
CA THR A 94 13.08 2.50 -1.10
C THR A 94 14.57 2.22 -1.19
N ALA A 95 14.99 1.23 -1.97
CA ALA A 95 16.39 0.98 -2.29
C ALA A 95 17.02 2.20 -2.99
N ALA A 96 16.33 2.80 -3.95
CA ALA A 96 16.80 4.03 -4.62
C ALA A 96 16.86 5.25 -3.70
N LEU A 97 16.21 5.21 -2.53
CA LEU A 97 16.23 6.26 -1.51
C LEU A 97 17.13 5.90 -0.33
N GLU A 98 17.80 4.75 -0.37
CA GLU A 98 18.61 4.20 0.73
C GLU A 98 17.82 4.10 2.05
N VAL A 99 16.55 3.69 1.94
CA VAL A 99 15.64 3.48 3.07
C VAL A 99 15.31 2.00 3.19
N GLU A 100 15.54 1.43 4.37
CA GLU A 100 15.15 0.07 4.71
C GLU A 100 13.70 0.04 5.23
N LEU A 101 12.90 -0.88 4.68
CA LEU A 101 11.54 -1.14 5.15
C LEU A 101 11.53 -2.39 6.03
N ASN A 102 11.07 -2.25 7.27
CA ASN A 102 10.96 -3.36 8.21
C ASN A 102 9.65 -3.27 9.01
N PRO A 103 8.50 -3.52 8.37
CA PRO A 103 7.21 -3.56 9.05
C PRO A 103 7.17 -4.72 10.04
N GLY A 104 6.69 -4.44 11.26
CA GLY A 104 6.46 -5.47 12.28
C GLY A 104 5.06 -6.08 12.21
N THR A 105 4.08 -5.34 11.71
CA THR A 105 2.70 -5.85 11.53
C THR A 105 2.01 -5.12 10.38
N ILE A 106 1.33 -5.85 9.52
CA ILE A 106 0.40 -5.32 8.53
C ILE A 106 -1.02 -5.54 9.01
N ILE A 107 -1.80 -4.47 9.01
CA ILE A 107 -3.22 -4.48 9.30
C ILE A 107 -3.93 -4.32 7.95
N CYS A 108 -4.73 -5.32 7.58
CA CYS A 108 -5.45 -5.32 6.32
C CYS A 108 -6.79 -6.05 6.45
N ASP A 109 -7.68 -5.83 5.49
CA ASP A 109 -8.86 -6.68 5.33
C ASP A 109 -8.45 -8.08 4.85
N PHE A 110 -9.32 -9.08 5.03
CA PHE A 110 -9.04 -10.46 4.64
C PHE A 110 -9.09 -10.61 3.11
N GLU A 111 -8.02 -10.17 2.46
CA GLU A 111 -7.75 -10.38 1.05
C GLU A 111 -6.81 -11.56 0.89
N ALA A 112 -7.34 -12.69 0.42
CA ALA A 112 -6.62 -13.96 0.33
C ALA A 112 -5.29 -13.88 -0.46
N ALA A 113 -5.17 -12.93 -1.39
CA ALA A 113 -3.99 -12.72 -2.21
C ALA A 113 -2.96 -11.75 -1.58
N LEU A 114 -3.40 -10.81 -0.73
CA LEU A 114 -2.55 -9.75 -0.19
C LEU A 114 -1.57 -10.28 0.85
N ILE A 115 -2.08 -11.01 1.85
CA ILE A 115 -1.28 -11.55 2.96
C ILE A 115 -0.11 -12.41 2.45
N PRO A 116 -0.30 -13.45 1.62
CA PRO A 116 0.81 -14.27 1.15
C PRO A 116 1.79 -13.50 0.25
N ALA A 117 1.31 -12.52 -0.53
CA ALA A 117 2.20 -11.68 -1.33
C ALA A 117 3.13 -10.85 -0.44
N ILE A 118 2.59 -10.13 0.54
CA ILE A 118 3.35 -9.25 1.42
C ILE A 118 4.33 -10.05 2.29
N LEU A 119 3.89 -11.15 2.89
CA LEU A 119 4.77 -11.98 3.74
C LEU A 119 5.91 -12.63 2.96
N SER A 120 5.77 -12.81 1.64
CA SER A 120 6.88 -13.27 0.79
C SER A 120 8.01 -12.24 0.64
N TYR A 121 7.73 -10.96 0.88
CA TYR A 121 8.71 -9.87 0.86
C TYR A 121 9.16 -9.44 2.26
N PHE A 122 8.31 -9.60 3.27
CA PHE A 122 8.58 -9.24 4.67
C PHE A 122 8.35 -10.44 5.60
N PRO A 123 9.25 -11.44 5.63
CA PRO A 123 9.03 -12.70 6.35
C PRO A 123 8.98 -12.54 7.88
N GLY A 124 9.57 -11.48 8.44
CA GLY A 124 9.47 -11.16 9.87
C GLY A 124 8.18 -10.43 10.27
N CYS A 125 7.33 -10.07 9.30
CA CYS A 125 6.12 -9.32 9.53
C CYS A 125 4.96 -10.24 9.92
N ARG A 126 4.06 -9.77 10.78
CA ARG A 126 2.78 -10.44 11.07
C ARG A 126 1.64 -9.80 10.28
N ALA A 127 0.67 -10.59 9.85
CA ALA A 127 -0.58 -10.07 9.32
C ALA A 127 -1.66 -10.07 10.41
N ALA A 128 -2.43 -8.99 10.47
CA ALA A 128 -3.56 -8.81 11.37
C ALA A 128 -4.77 -8.34 10.57
N THR A 129 -5.96 -8.80 10.97
CA THR A 129 -7.21 -8.35 10.37
C THR A 129 -7.56 -6.94 10.87
N SER A 130 -8.18 -6.14 10.02
CA SER A 130 -8.66 -4.79 10.34
C SER A 130 -9.61 -4.75 11.55
N THR A 131 -10.39 -5.82 11.79
CA THR A 131 -11.22 -5.97 13.00
C THR A 131 -10.41 -5.96 14.31
N SER A 132 -9.13 -6.32 14.23
CA SER A 132 -8.19 -6.28 15.35
C SER A 132 -7.37 -4.98 15.41
N ALA A 133 -7.59 -4.04 14.48
CA ALA A 133 -6.76 -2.83 14.32
C ALA A 133 -6.58 -2.06 15.63
N LYS A 134 -7.65 -1.89 16.42
CA LYS A 134 -7.59 -1.21 17.73
C LYS A 134 -6.50 -1.75 18.65
N ARG A 135 -6.28 -3.08 18.67
CA ARG A 135 -5.27 -3.72 19.52
C ARG A 135 -3.84 -3.35 19.11
N TYR A 136 -3.60 -3.21 17.81
CA TYR A 136 -2.27 -2.91 17.28
C TYR A 136 -1.98 -1.41 17.32
N ILE A 137 -2.98 -0.58 17.03
CA ILE A 137 -2.91 0.88 17.13
C ILE A 137 -2.56 1.30 18.56
N VAL A 138 -3.30 0.80 19.55
CA VAL A 138 -3.06 1.12 20.97
C VAL A 138 -1.66 0.67 21.41
N LYS A 139 -1.20 -0.51 20.97
CA LYS A 139 0.15 -1.02 21.31
C LYS A 139 1.29 -0.29 20.60
N SER A 140 1.04 0.33 19.45
CA SER A 140 2.03 1.19 18.78
C SER A 140 2.05 2.62 19.30
N MET A 141 0.99 3.05 19.98
CA MET A 141 0.86 4.38 20.59
C MET A 141 1.40 4.43 22.04
N SER A 142 1.61 3.27 22.67
CA SER A 142 2.43 3.16 23.87
C SER A 142 3.90 3.27 23.48
N TRP A 143 4.44 4.49 23.57
CA TRP A 143 5.87 4.71 23.61
C TRP A 143 6.36 4.26 24.99
N ASP A 144 6.83 3.02 25.08
CA ASP A 144 7.80 2.63 26.12
C ASP A 144 9.20 3.04 25.66
#